data_AF-A0A953TZV7-F1
#
_entry.id   AF-A0A953TZV7-F1
#
_cell.length_a   1.000
_cell.length_b   1.000
_cell.length_c   1.000
_cell.angle_alpha   90.00
_cell.angle_beta   90.00
_cell.angle_gamma   90.00
#
_symmetry.space_group_name_H-M   'P 1'
#
loop_
_entity.id
_entity.type
_entity.pdbx_description
1 polymer ?
#
loop_
_entity_poly.entity_id
_entity_poly.type
_entity_poly.pdbx_seq_one_letter_code
_entity_poly.pdbx_strand_id
1 'polypeptide(L)'
;MSQDKRDILEVLKFELSFLEQGGYGRSVRTPWKPTSIFLDSPSCINFNDSERPHPCNECALTDFVPLKHQEEEVPCHHIPLNPQGETVYSMERQREQIELEEALKNWLRETIQRIERERATRTERPAASGQPAAN
;
A
#
# COMPACT_ATOMS: atom_id res chain seq x y z
N MET A 1 -10.14 -6.04 -6.41
CA MET A 1 -10.81 -5.87 -5.12
C MET A 1 -10.19 -6.87 -4.18
N SER A 2 -9.42 -6.36 -3.24
CA SER A 2 -8.81 -7.16 -2.19
C SER A 2 -9.85 -7.95 -1.38
N GLN A 3 -9.47 -9.13 -0.90
CA GLN A 3 -10.26 -9.93 0.05
C GLN A 3 -9.89 -9.65 1.52
N ASP A 4 -8.94 -8.75 1.75
CA ASP A 4 -8.52 -8.34 3.07
C ASP A 4 -9.65 -7.64 3.83
N LYS A 5 -9.92 -8.09 5.06
CA LYS A 5 -10.95 -7.48 5.92
C LYS A 5 -10.42 -6.24 6.65
N ARG A 6 -9.11 -6.01 6.66
CA ARG A 6 -8.49 -4.84 7.28
C ARG A 6 -8.92 -3.58 6.52
N ASP A 7 -9.19 -2.52 7.26
CA ASP A 7 -9.47 -1.23 6.64
C ASP A 7 -8.19 -0.72 5.95
N ILE A 8 -8.23 -0.63 4.62
CA ILE A 8 -7.09 -0.14 3.83
C ILE A 8 -6.59 1.23 4.29
N LEU A 9 -7.47 2.12 4.74
CA LEU A 9 -7.06 3.44 5.23
C LEU A 9 -6.19 3.32 6.48
N GLU A 10 -6.56 2.44 7.41
CA GLU A 10 -5.80 2.19 8.63
C GLU A 10 -4.48 1.46 8.33
N VAL A 11 -4.48 0.53 7.37
CA VAL A 11 -3.25 -0.12 6.88
C VAL A 11 -2.27 0.91 6.32
N LEU A 12 -2.72 1.82 5.47
CA LEU A 12 -1.85 2.86 4.89
C LEU A 12 -1.37 3.88 5.93
N LYS A 13 -2.23 4.25 6.91
CA LYS A 13 -1.83 5.13 8.02
C LYS A 13 -0.78 4.50 8.91
N PHE A 14 -0.96 3.21 9.23
CA PHE A 14 0.03 2.44 9.97
C PHE A 14 1.37 2.43 9.21
N GLU A 15 1.32 2.12 7.91
CA GLU A 15 2.49 2.08 7.04
C GLU A 15 3.24 3.41 6.99
N LEU A 16 2.51 4.53 6.87
CA LEU A 16 3.09 5.87 6.93
C LEU A 16 3.79 6.13 8.27
N SER A 17 3.15 5.75 9.38
CA SER A 17 3.73 5.91 10.71
C SER A 17 4.99 5.06 10.90
N PHE A 18 4.96 3.81 10.41
CA PHE A 18 6.11 2.90 10.43
C PHE A 18 7.29 3.48 9.66
N LEU A 19 7.05 3.98 8.45
CA LEU A 19 8.06 4.67 7.64
C LEU A 19 8.63 5.90 8.36
N GLU A 20 7.77 6.78 8.90
CA GLU A 20 8.20 8.01 9.58
C GLU A 20 9.01 7.76 10.86
N GLN A 21 8.82 6.59 11.49
CA GLN A 21 9.61 6.14 12.63
C GLN A 21 10.92 5.45 12.22
N GLY A 22 11.25 5.40 10.93
CA GLY A 22 12.46 4.78 10.41
C GLY A 22 12.36 3.26 10.27
N GLY A 23 11.15 2.71 10.12
CA GLY A 23 10.90 1.27 10.03
C GLY A 23 11.64 0.56 8.88
N TYR A 24 11.95 1.29 7.81
CA TYR A 24 12.77 0.81 6.68
C TYR A 24 14.23 1.22 6.73
N GLY A 25 14.65 1.95 7.76
CA GLY A 25 16.05 2.33 7.94
C GLY A 25 16.97 1.12 8.05
N ARG A 26 18.25 1.30 7.73
CA ARG A 26 19.24 0.22 7.84
C ARG A 26 19.27 -0.35 9.25
N SER A 27 18.97 -1.64 9.36
CA SER A 27 19.15 -2.39 10.60
C SER A 27 20.62 -2.34 11.04
N VAL A 28 20.86 -1.92 12.29
CA VAL A 28 22.21 -1.96 12.90
C VAL A 28 22.76 -3.37 13.03
N ARG A 29 21.89 -4.39 13.05
CA ARG A 29 22.28 -5.80 13.13
C ARG A 29 22.63 -6.38 11.77
N THR A 30 22.00 -5.88 10.70
CA THR A 30 22.18 -6.38 9.33
C THR A 30 22.29 -5.22 8.33
N PRO A 31 23.31 -4.35 8.43
CA PRO A 31 23.44 -3.16 7.58
C PRO A 31 23.67 -3.46 6.09
N TRP A 32 24.02 -4.71 5.76
CA TRP A 32 24.19 -5.22 4.39
C TRP A 32 22.90 -5.76 3.78
N LYS A 33 21.85 -6.00 4.57
CA LYS A 33 20.58 -6.51 4.08
C LYS A 33 19.67 -5.32 3.74
N PRO A 34 19.31 -5.11 2.46
CA PRO A 34 18.32 -4.10 2.11
C PRO A 34 16.97 -4.49 2.72
N THR A 35 16.24 -3.48 3.19
CA THR A 35 14.84 -3.60 3.64
C THR A 35 13.94 -3.49 2.42
N SER A 36 12.98 -4.40 2.32
CA SER A 36 12.06 -4.47 1.21
C SER A 36 10.74 -3.76 1.57
N ILE A 37 10.39 -2.74 0.81
CA ILE A 37 9.20 -1.91 1.06
C ILE A 37 7.93 -2.77 0.93
N PHE A 38 7.01 -2.58 1.87
CA PHE A 38 5.81 -3.37 2.12
C PHE A 38 6.07 -4.82 2.52
N LEU A 39 7.04 -5.52 1.93
CA LEU A 39 7.32 -6.93 2.21
C LEU A 39 7.87 -7.13 3.64
N ASP A 40 8.79 -6.27 4.08
CA ASP A 40 9.36 -6.27 5.43
C ASP A 40 8.53 -5.43 6.42
N SER A 41 7.33 -4.98 6.05
CA SER A 41 6.43 -4.25 6.95
C SER A 41 5.56 -5.19 7.78
N PRO A 42 5.27 -4.85 9.05
CA PRO A 42 4.22 -5.51 9.83
C PRO A 42 2.82 -5.44 9.18
N SER A 43 2.62 -4.58 8.18
CA SER A 43 1.38 -4.54 7.39
C SER A 43 1.24 -5.70 6.40
N CYS A 44 2.35 -6.38 6.06
CA CYS A 44 2.34 -7.56 5.19
C CYS A 44 1.60 -8.73 5.85
N ILE A 45 0.70 -9.38 5.11
CA ILE A 45 -0.02 -10.57 5.60
C ILE A 45 0.90 -11.79 5.82
N ASN A 46 2.09 -11.76 5.21
CA ASN A 46 3.14 -12.79 5.36
C ASN A 46 4.34 -12.24 6.16
N PHE A 47 4.17 -11.18 6.95
CA PHE A 47 5.26 -10.59 7.71
C PHE A 47 5.93 -11.62 8.61
N ASN A 48 7.26 -11.71 8.54
CA ASN A 48 8.08 -12.63 9.34
C ASN A 48 7.75 -14.12 9.12
N ASP A 49 7.12 -14.47 8.00
CA ASP A 49 6.86 -15.85 7.60
C ASP A 49 7.53 -16.15 6.25
N SER A 50 8.52 -17.04 6.27
CA SER A 50 9.27 -17.43 5.08
C SER A 50 8.51 -18.40 4.18
N GLU A 51 7.52 -19.13 4.71
CA GLU A 51 6.69 -20.06 3.95
C GLU A 51 5.59 -19.35 3.17
N ARG A 52 5.31 -18.07 3.50
CA ARG A 52 4.35 -17.19 2.83
C ARG A 52 3.00 -17.89 2.57
N PRO A 53 2.34 -18.39 3.62
CA PRO A 53 1.16 -19.23 3.49
C PRO A 53 -0.06 -18.51 2.89
N HIS A 54 -0.08 -17.18 2.89
CA HIS A 54 -1.19 -16.39 2.35
C HIS A 54 -0.86 -15.84 0.95
N PRO A 55 -1.75 -16.02 -0.04
CA PRO A 55 -1.53 -15.47 -1.37
C PRO A 55 -1.60 -13.93 -1.34
N CYS A 56 -0.64 -13.27 -1.96
CA CYS A 56 -0.53 -11.80 -1.89
C CYS A 56 -1.72 -11.05 -2.51
N ASN A 57 -2.50 -11.69 -3.39
CA ASN A 57 -3.72 -11.09 -3.95
C ASN A 57 -4.82 -10.86 -2.89
N GLU A 58 -4.77 -11.56 -1.76
CA GLU A 58 -5.66 -11.35 -0.61
C GLU A 58 -5.26 -10.13 0.23
N CYS A 59 -4.09 -9.52 -0.01
CA CYS A 59 -3.60 -8.36 0.74
C CYS A 59 -4.39 -7.08 0.42
N ALA A 60 -4.58 -6.21 1.41
CA ALA A 60 -5.22 -4.90 1.22
C ALA A 60 -4.53 -4.05 0.13
N LEU A 61 -3.22 -4.24 -0.08
CA LEU A 61 -2.43 -3.47 -1.06
C LEU A 61 -2.68 -3.87 -2.52
N THR A 62 -3.33 -5.01 -2.79
CA THR A 62 -3.57 -5.52 -4.15
C THR A 62 -4.27 -4.52 -5.06
N ASP A 63 -5.17 -3.70 -4.50
CA ASP A 63 -5.94 -2.74 -5.29
C ASP A 63 -5.10 -1.57 -5.83
N PHE A 64 -3.86 -1.39 -5.37
CA PHE A 64 -2.90 -0.41 -5.90
C PHE A 64 -1.93 -1.01 -6.91
N VAL A 65 -1.93 -2.34 -7.06
CA VAL A 65 -1.07 -3.03 -8.01
C VAL A 65 -1.73 -3.00 -9.40
N PRO A 66 -1.00 -2.61 -10.46
CA PRO A 66 -1.52 -2.69 -11.83
C PRO A 66 -1.99 -4.11 -12.15
N LEU A 67 -3.16 -4.25 -12.79
CA LEU A 67 -3.82 -5.56 -13.04
C LEU A 67 -2.87 -6.63 -13.60
N LYS A 68 -2.01 -6.25 -14.55
CA LYS A 68 -1.02 -7.14 -15.18
C LYS A 68 0.03 -7.74 -14.23
N HIS A 69 0.18 -7.19 -13.04
CA HIS A 69 1.18 -7.57 -12.05
C HIS A 69 0.56 -8.18 -10.78
N GLN A 70 -0.78 -8.32 -10.72
CA GLN A 70 -1.46 -8.85 -9.52
C GLN A 70 -1.22 -10.34 -9.28
N GLU A 71 -0.84 -11.08 -10.32
CA GLU A 71 -0.54 -12.52 -10.27
C GLU A 71 0.95 -12.81 -10.07
N GLU A 72 1.79 -11.78 -9.93
CA GLU A 72 3.22 -11.97 -9.65
C GLU A 72 3.46 -12.47 -8.22
N GLU A 73 4.66 -12.99 -7.97
CA GLU A 73 5.00 -13.54 -6.66
C GLU A 73 5.01 -12.46 -5.57
N VAL A 74 5.41 -11.23 -5.90
CA VAL A 74 5.44 -10.09 -4.97
C VAL A 74 4.74 -8.88 -5.61
N PRO A 75 3.39 -8.89 -5.72
CA PRO A 75 2.63 -7.87 -6.44
C PRO A 75 2.84 -6.45 -5.89
N CYS A 76 3.01 -6.31 -4.57
CA CYS A 76 3.21 -5.00 -3.92
C CYS A 76 4.47 -4.26 -4.40
N HIS A 77 5.45 -4.95 -4.98
CA HIS A 77 6.63 -4.32 -5.55
C HIS A 77 6.34 -3.58 -6.87
N HIS A 78 5.20 -3.84 -7.50
CA HIS A 78 4.79 -3.21 -8.75
C HIS A 78 3.88 -2.00 -8.53
N ILE A 79 3.68 -1.58 -7.28
CA ILE A 79 2.93 -0.36 -6.95
C ILE A 79 3.74 0.84 -7.45
N PRO A 80 3.18 1.69 -8.32
CA PRO A 80 3.82 2.93 -8.75
C PRO A 80 3.77 3.95 -7.62
N LEU A 81 4.92 4.54 -7.29
CA LEU A 81 5.08 5.52 -6.21
C LEU A 81 4.99 6.97 -6.71
N ASN A 82 5.14 7.20 -8.01
CA ASN A 82 5.16 8.56 -8.56
C ASN A 82 4.50 8.67 -9.96
N PRO A 83 4.23 9.89 -10.45
CA PRO A 83 3.60 10.11 -11.76
C PRO A 83 4.41 9.58 -12.95
N GLN A 84 5.72 9.37 -12.78
CA GLN A 84 6.61 8.80 -13.79
C GLN A 84 6.40 7.28 -13.92
N GLY A 85 5.63 6.67 -13.02
CA GLY A 85 5.37 5.23 -13.00
C GLY A 85 6.54 4.42 -12.43
N GLU A 86 7.48 5.05 -11.72
CA GLU A 86 8.50 4.32 -10.99
C GLU A 86 7.81 3.51 -9.88
N THR A 87 8.04 2.21 -9.91
CA THR A 87 7.53 1.25 -8.93
C THR A 87 8.46 1.10 -7.75
N VAL A 88 7.95 0.55 -6.65
CA VAL A 88 8.78 0.09 -5.51
C VAL A 88 10.00 -0.71 -6.03
N TYR A 89 9.77 -1.72 -6.87
CA TYR A 89 10.82 -2.57 -7.44
C TYR A 89 11.91 -1.78 -8.18
N SER A 90 11.50 -0.87 -9.06
CA SER A 90 12.46 -0.07 -9.84
C SER A 90 13.23 0.88 -8.95
N MET A 91 12.57 1.48 -7.96
CA MET A 91 13.20 2.47 -7.08
C MET A 91 14.18 1.80 -6.11
N GLU A 92 13.83 0.67 -5.50
CA GLU A 92 14.74 -0.12 -4.65
C GLU A 92 16.06 -0.48 -5.35
N ARG A 93 16.04 -0.63 -6.67
CA ARG A 93 17.22 -1.01 -7.47
C ARG A 93 18.01 0.17 -8.01
N GLN A 94 17.37 1.33 -8.21
CA GLN A 94 17.91 2.43 -9.02
C GLN A 94 18.11 3.71 -8.23
N ARG A 95 17.48 3.85 -7.07
CA ARG A 95 17.44 5.07 -6.27
C ARG A 95 18.15 4.86 -4.94
N GLU A 96 18.55 5.96 -4.33
CA GLU A 96 19.04 5.93 -2.95
C GLU A 96 17.87 5.67 -1.99
N GLN A 97 18.15 5.04 -0.85
CA GLN A 97 17.13 4.70 0.16
C GLN A 97 16.29 5.92 0.55
N ILE A 98 16.93 7.07 0.72
CA ILE A 98 16.25 8.31 1.11
C ILE A 98 15.25 8.78 0.04
N GLU A 99 15.58 8.63 -1.24
CA GLU A 99 14.70 9.01 -2.35
C GLU A 99 13.51 8.05 -2.45
N LEU A 100 13.73 6.75 -2.23
CA LEU A 100 12.68 5.75 -2.14
C LEU A 100 11.72 6.02 -0.97
N GLU A 101 12.27 6.28 0.22
CA GLU A 101 11.47 6.59 1.42
C GLU A 101 10.68 7.89 1.25
N GLU A 102 11.26 8.93 0.65
CA GLU A 102 10.53 10.17 0.35
C GLU A 102 9.41 9.95 -0.67
N ALA A 103 9.66 9.19 -1.75
CA ALA A 103 8.63 8.87 -2.73
C ALA A 103 7.49 8.04 -2.11
N LEU A 104 7.83 7.03 -1.31
CA LEU A 104 6.85 6.22 -0.58
C LEU A 104 6.04 7.08 0.39
N LYS A 105 6.69 7.98 1.14
CA LYS A 105 6.02 8.90 2.06
C LYS A 105 5.02 9.79 1.36
N ASN A 106 5.41 10.37 0.23
CA ASN A 106 4.54 11.21 -0.58
C ASN A 106 3.35 10.41 -1.12
N TRP A 107 3.63 9.24 -1.70
CA TRP A 107 2.60 8.33 -2.20
C TRP A 107 1.58 7.93 -1.12
N LEU A 108 2.05 7.56 0.07
CA LEU A 108 1.20 7.21 1.20
C LEU A 108 0.30 8.38 1.61
N ARG A 109 0.86 9.58 1.77
CA ARG A 109 0.11 10.79 2.15
C ARG A 109 -0.95 11.14 1.11
N GLU A 110 -0.60 11.15 -0.17
CA GLU A 110 -1.53 11.45 -1.26
C GLU A 110 -2.64 10.40 -1.35
N THR A 111 -2.30 9.12 -1.22
CA THR A 111 -3.25 8.02 -1.29
C THR A 111 -4.22 8.01 -0.12
N ILE A 112 -3.73 8.23 1.10
CA ILE A 112 -4.55 8.38 2.31
C ILE A 112 -5.54 9.53 2.13
N GLN A 113 -5.05 10.72 1.75
CA GLN A 113 -5.92 11.87 1.54
C GLN A 113 -6.97 11.64 0.46
N ARG A 114 -6.62 10.95 -0.62
CA ARG A 114 -7.57 10.58 -1.69
C ARG A 114 -8.68 9.69 -1.13
N ILE A 115 -8.33 8.63 -0.40
CA ILE A 115 -9.30 7.70 0.20
C ILE A 115 -10.18 8.42 1.24
N GLU A 116 -9.62 9.31 2.05
CA GLU A 116 -10.38 10.11 3.02
C GLU A 116 -11.40 11.02 2.32
N ARG A 117 -11.01 11.71 1.24
CA ARG A 117 -11.93 12.51 0.42
C ARG A 117 -13.02 11.66 -0.24
N GLU A 118 -12.67 10.50 -0.80
CA GLU A 118 -13.64 9.56 -1.38
C GLU A 118 -14.65 9.04 -0.35
N ARG A 119 -14.23 8.84 0.90
CA ARG A 119 -15.11 8.43 2.01
C ARG A 119 -16.00 9.57 2.51
N ALA A 120 -15.46 10.78 2.64
CA ALA A 120 -16.22 11.96 3.03
C ALA A 120 -17.35 12.24 2.01
N THR A 121 -17.02 12.30 0.73
CA THR A 121 -17.99 12.53 -0.35
C THR A 121 -19.05 11.43 -0.46
N ARG A 122 -18.71 10.16 -0.18
CA ARG A 122 -19.69 9.06 -0.12
C ARG A 122 -20.63 9.18 1.09
N THR A 123 -20.15 9.72 2.20
CA THR A 123 -20.93 9.95 3.42
C THR A 123 -21.86 11.17 3.27
N GLU A 124 -21.44 12.18 2.49
CA GLU A 124 -22.21 13.39 2.22
C GLU A 124 -23.28 13.22 1.14
N ARG A 125 -23.22 12.17 0.30
CA ARG A 125 -24.28 11.82 -0.65
C ARG A 125 -25.50 11.29 0.13
N PRO A 126 -26.60 12.06 0.29
CA PRO A 126 -27.81 11.50 0.86
C PRO A 126 -28.34 10.46 -0.13
N ALA A 127 -28.96 9.40 0.37
CA ALA A 127 -29.68 8.41 -0.41
C ALA A 127 -30.89 9.04 -1.13
N ALA A 128 -30.65 9.85 -2.16
CA ALA A 128 -31.68 10.34 -3.07
C ALA A 128 -31.92 9.29 -4.16
N SER A 129 -32.56 8.18 -3.78
CA SER A 129 -33.31 7.31 -4.70
C SER A 129 -34.41 6.56 -3.95
N GLY A 130 -35.14 7.29 -3.10
CA GLY A 130 -36.50 6.90 -2.76
C GLY A 130 -37.43 7.46 -3.83
N GLN A 131 -37.92 6.61 -4.73
CA GLN A 131 -39.16 6.87 -5.45
C GLN A 131 -40.10 5.67 -5.25
N PRO A 132 -41.17 5.82 -4.47
CA PRO A 132 -42.37 5.04 -4.65
C PRO A 132 -43.28 5.77 -5.65
N ALA A 133 -43.75 5.08 -6.68
CA ALA A 133 -44.94 5.51 -7.41
C ALA A 133 -45.70 4.26 -7.87
N ALA A 134 -46.81 4.04 -7.19
CA ALA A 134 -47.86 3.11 -7.56
C ALA A 134 -48.43 3.45 -8.94
N ASN A 135 -48.81 2.41 -9.69
CA ASN A 135 -50.11 2.27 -10.33
C ASN A 135 -50.35 0.82 -10.72
#